data_AF-X1K4T0-F1
#
_entry.id   AF-X1K4T0-F1
#
_cell.length_a   1.000
_cell.length_b   1.000
_cell.length_c   1.000
_cell.angle_alpha   90.00
_cell.angle_beta   90.00
_cell.angle_gamma   90.00
#
_symmetry.space_group_name_H-M   'P 1'
#
loop_
_entity.id
_entity.type
_entity.pdbx_description
1 polymer ?
#
loop_
_entity_poly.entity_id
_entity_poly.type
_entity_poly.pdbx_seq_one_letter_code
_entity_poly.pdbx_strand_id
1 'polypeptide(L)' 'TDVSAEEIKVSARSTPRLAMQGVDLGRALAEAAKAVGGNGGGHDVSAAARIPRERMDEFIVKIDQMLSGGSK' A
#
# COMPACT_ATOMS: atom_id res chain seq x y z
N THR A 1 -18.94 7.73 19.40
CA THR A 1 -19.10 7.41 17.97
C THR A 1 -17.98 6.46 17.62
N ASP A 2 -18.33 5.24 17.23
CA ASP A 2 -17.36 4.19 16.90
C ASP A 2 -16.65 4.58 15.59
N VAL A 3 -15.45 5.15 15.70
CA VAL A 3 -14.58 5.51 14.58
C VAL A 3 -13.85 4.26 14.12
N SER A 4 -14.53 3.39 13.37
CA SER A 4 -13.89 2.20 12.77
C SER A 4 -14.60 1.67 11.52
N ALA A 5 -15.74 2.24 11.10
CA ALA A 5 -16.44 1.80 9.90
C ALA A 5 -15.96 2.52 8.62
N GLU A 6 -15.33 3.68 8.77
CA GLU A 6 -14.88 4.53 7.67
C GLU A 6 -13.50 4.15 7.13
N GLU A 7 -12.68 3.41 7.89
CA GLU A 7 -11.35 2.99 7.47
C GLU A 7 -11.28 1.47 7.22
N ILE A 8 -10.55 1.09 6.18
CA ILE A 8 -10.26 -0.31 5.86
C ILE A 8 -8.79 -0.60 6.07
N LYS A 9 -8.49 -1.81 6.58
CA LYS A 9 -7.12 -2.31 6.71
C LYS A 9 -6.77 -3.16 5.49
N VAL A 10 -5.69 -2.78 4.82
CA VAL A 10 -5.08 -3.52 3.71
C VAL A 10 -3.79 -4.16 4.21
N SER A 11 -3.52 -5.39 3.80
CA SER A 11 -2.25 -6.08 4.07
C SER A 11 -1.73 -6.66 2.77
N ALA A 12 -0.47 -6.37 2.44
CA ALA A 12 0.17 -6.88 1.24
C ALA A 12 1.33 -7.81 1.60
N ARG A 13 1.54 -8.81 0.75
CA ARG A 13 2.68 -9.73 0.82
C ARG A 13 3.30 -9.88 -0.55
N SER A 14 4.63 -9.98 -0.57
CA SER A 14 5.42 -10.26 -1.77
C SER A 14 6.18 -11.57 -1.58
N THR A 15 6.81 -12.04 -2.65
CA THR A 15 7.79 -13.12 -2.54
C THR A 15 9.17 -12.53 -2.28
N PRO A 16 10.06 -13.23 -1.57
CA PRO A 16 11.44 -12.77 -1.38
C PRO A 16 12.16 -12.48 -2.70
N ARG A 17 11.81 -13.21 -3.78
CA ARG A 17 12.37 -12.99 -5.11
C ARG A 17 12.07 -11.59 -5.64
N LEU A 18 10.84 -11.12 -5.51
CA LEU A 18 10.44 -9.79 -5.99
C LEU A 18 11.07 -8.69 -5.13
N ALA A 19 11.17 -8.89 -3.81
CA ALA A 19 11.89 -7.98 -2.92
C ALA A 19 13.38 -7.84 -3.32
N MET A 20 14.05 -8.97 -3.62
CA MET A 20 15.42 -8.94 -4.15
C MET A 20 15.54 -8.26 -5.53
N GLN A 21 14.45 -8.19 -6.31
CA GLN A 21 14.40 -7.45 -7.57
C GLN A 21 14.09 -5.95 -7.38
N GLY A 22 14.04 -5.46 -6.14
CA GLY A 22 13.85 -4.04 -5.81
C GLY A 22 12.40 -3.63 -5.51
N VAL A 23 11.47 -4.58 -5.43
CA VAL A 23 10.09 -4.28 -5.01
C VAL A 23 10.05 -4.06 -3.49
N ASP A 24 9.73 -2.84 -3.07
CA ASP A 24 9.54 -2.50 -1.65
C ASP A 24 8.05 -2.24 -1.36
N LEU A 25 7.35 -3.26 -0.83
CA LEU A 25 5.95 -3.13 -0.44
C LEU A 25 5.73 -2.15 0.71
N GLY A 26 6.68 -2.04 1.65
CA GLY A 26 6.58 -1.13 2.79
C GLY A 26 6.52 0.31 2.32
N ARG A 27 7.44 0.67 1.43
CA ARG A 27 7.48 1.99 0.81
C ARG A 27 6.26 2.25 -0.06
N ALA A 28 5.89 1.32 -0.94
CA ALA A 28 4.74 1.48 -1.83
C ALA A 28 3.43 1.68 -1.03
N LEU A 29 3.20 0.88 0.00
CA LEU A 29 2.02 1.02 0.86
C LEU A 29 2.01 2.32 1.65
N ALA A 30 3.17 2.77 2.14
CA ALA A 30 3.27 4.03 2.88
C ALA A 30 2.94 5.23 1.98
N GLU A 31 3.53 5.30 0.80
CA GLU A 31 3.31 6.40 -0.15
C GLU A 31 1.87 6.38 -0.69
N ALA A 32 1.33 5.21 -1.07
CA ALA A 32 -0.03 5.08 -1.59
C ALA A 32 -1.09 5.42 -0.54
N ALA A 33 -0.93 4.92 0.69
CA ALA A 33 -1.86 5.21 1.78
C ALA A 33 -1.86 6.71 2.12
N LYS A 34 -0.67 7.33 2.22
CA LYS A 34 -0.54 8.76 2.49
C LYS A 34 -1.23 9.62 1.42
N ALA A 35 -1.14 9.22 0.14
CA ALA A 35 -1.77 9.95 -0.96
C ALA A 35 -3.31 10.00 -0.86
N VAL A 36 -3.93 9.01 -0.20
CA VAL A 36 -5.39 8.94 -0.02
C VAL A 36 -5.86 9.34 1.38
N GLY A 37 -4.99 9.94 2.19
CA GLY A 37 -5.31 10.36 3.57
C GLY A 37 -5.26 9.24 4.61
N GLY A 38 -4.69 8.09 4.25
CA GLY A 38 -4.43 6.97 5.15
C GLY A 38 -3.00 6.93 5.69
N ASN A 39 -2.65 5.83 6.34
CA ASN A 39 -1.32 5.55 6.86
C ASN A 39 -0.93 4.10 6.58
N GLY A 40 0.32 3.86 6.19
CA GLY A 40 0.82 2.53 5.89
C GLY A 40 2.32 2.41 6.04
N GLY A 41 2.83 1.20 5.88
CA GLY A 41 4.24 0.88 5.99
C GLY A 41 4.49 -0.59 6.30
N GLY A 42 5.76 -0.94 6.45
CA GLY A 42 6.20 -2.29 6.76
C GLY A 42 7.54 -2.59 6.09
N HIS A 43 7.78 -3.88 5.84
CA HIS A 43 8.98 -4.36 5.15
C HIS A 43 8.70 -4.56 3.66
N ASP A 44 9.78 -4.70 2.89
CA ASP A 44 9.80 -5.05 1.47
C ASP A 44 8.93 -6.28 1.11
N VAL A 45 8.90 -7.30 1.97
CA VAL A 45 8.13 -8.54 1.76
C VAL A 45 6.73 -8.50 2.38
N SER A 46 6.52 -7.72 3.44
CA SER A 46 5.24 -7.70 4.16
C SER A 46 4.95 -6.33 4.76
N ALA A 47 3.80 -5.76 4.40
CA ALA A 47 3.42 -4.43 4.84
C ALA A 47 1.89 -4.30 4.94
N ALA A 48 1.45 -3.22 5.58
CA ALA A 48 0.02 -2.95 5.77
C ALA A 48 -0.28 -1.45 5.63
N ALA A 49 -1.54 -1.14 5.35
CA ALA A 49 -2.07 0.21 5.32
C ALA A 49 -3.46 0.26 5.94
N ARG A 50 -3.84 1.42 6.47
CA ARG A 50 -5.22 1.82 6.76
C ARG A 50 -5.56 3.01 5.88
N ILE A 51 -6.69 2.94 5.20
CA ILE A 51 -7.15 3.97 4.26
C ILE A 51 -8.65 4.21 4.42
N PRO A 52 -9.16 5.40 4.06
CA PRO A 52 -10.60 5.64 3.99
C PRO A 52 -11.25 4.69 2.98
N ARG A 53 -12.36 4.07 3.37
CA ARG A 53 -13.10 3.09 2.57
C ARG A 53 -13.53 3.65 1.21
N GLU A 54 -13.93 4.92 1.18
CA GLU A 54 -14.35 5.62 -0.03
C GLU A 54 -13.21 5.90 -1.03
N ARG A 55 -11.94 5.75 -0.60
CA ARG A 55 -10.75 6.04 -1.41
C ARG A 55 -10.02 4.76 -1.87
N MET A 56 -10.63 3.58 -1.71
CA MET A 56 -10.03 2.29 -2.06
C MET A 56 -9.57 2.23 -3.53
N ASP A 57 -10.41 2.66 -4.47
CA ASP A 57 -10.08 2.60 -5.89
C ASP A 57 -8.89 3.50 -6.24
N GLU A 58 -8.83 4.70 -5.65
CA GLU A 58 -7.69 5.61 -5.83
C GLU A 58 -6.41 5.01 -5.24
N PHE A 59 -6.51 4.36 -4.08
CA PHE A 59 -5.39 3.67 -3.46
C PHE A 59 -4.85 2.54 -4.34
N ILE A 60 -5.73 1.74 -4.96
CA ILE A 60 -5.33 0.65 -5.88
C ILE A 60 -4.56 1.22 -7.08
N VAL A 61 -5.04 2.32 -7.68
CA VAL A 61 -4.33 2.98 -8.79
C VAL A 61 -2.96 3.51 -8.35
N LYS A 62 -2.87 4.13 -7.16
CA LYS A 62 -1.61 4.66 -6.63
C LYS A 62 -0.58 3.57 -6.36
N ILE A 63 -0.99 2.47 -5.74
CA ILE A 63 -0.06 1.38 -5.44
C ILE A 63 0.37 0.63 -6.71
N ASP A 64 -0.52 0.47 -7.69
CA ASP A 64 -0.15 -0.09 -9.00
C ASP A 64 0.94 0.77 -9.65
N GLN A 65 0.73 2.09 -9.78
CA GLN A 65 1.72 3.02 -10.33
C GLN A 65 3.09 2.93 -9.65
N MET A 66 3.13 2.74 -8.32
CA MET A 66 4.37 2.59 -7.57
C MET A 66 5.08 1.27 -7.84
N LEU A 67 4.34 0.20 -8.11
CA LEU A 67 4.88 -1.13 -8.37
C LEU A 67 5.21 -1.37 -9.86
N SER A 68 4.48 -0.74 -10.79
CA SER A 68 4.74 -0.82 -12.24
C SER A 68 5.95 0.03 -12.69
N GLY A 69 6.49 0.89 -11.82
CA GLY A 69 7.49 1.91 -12.16
C GLY A 69 8.96 1.46 -12.22
N GLY A 70 9.25 0.16 -12.12
CA GLY A 70 10.58 -0.40 -12.32
C GLY A 70 10.67 -1.17 -13.64
N SER A 71 11.13 -0.49 -14.70
CA SER A 71 11.35 -0.98 -16.08
C SER A 71 10.17 -0.77 -17.04
N LYS A 72 10.18 0.39 -17.70
CA LYS A 72 10.07 0.41 -19.15
C LYS A 72 11.46 0.69 -19.72
#